data_AF-A0A437SR33-F1
#
_entry.id   AF-A0A437SR33-F1
#
_cell.length_a   1.000
_cell.length_b   1.000
_cell.length_c   1.000
_cell.angle_alpha   90.00
_cell.angle_beta   90.00
_cell.angle_gamma   90.00
#
_symmetry.space_group_name_H-M   'P 1'
#
loop_
_entity.id
_entity.type
_entity.pdbx_description
1 polymer ?
#
loop_
_entity_poly.entity_id
_entity_poly.type
_entity_poly.pdbx_seq_one_letter_code
_entity_poly.pdbx_strand_id
1 'polypeptide(L)' 'YIRGQLFVCLVLGGVSALSFWFIGMKYPLLLGIIIGVTDIIPYFGPILGAIPTLMIAATVSTSLLIKAGITIAILQF' A
#
# COMPACT_ATOMS: atom_id res chain seq x y z
N TYR A 1 -2.29 2.04 22.56
CA TYR A 1 -2.45 1.16 21.39
C TYR A 1 -3.14 1.88 20.22
N ILE A 2 -4.46 2.14 20.27
CA ILE A 2 -5.23 2.72 19.14
C ILE A 2 -4.63 4.05 18.61
N ARG A 3 -4.25 4.98 19.48
CA ARG A 3 -3.64 6.26 19.06
C ARG A 3 -2.30 6.09 18.32
N GLY A 4 -1.50 5.10 18.74
CA GLY A 4 -0.25 4.76 18.05
C GLY A 4 -0.52 4.10 16.71
N GLN A 5 -1.52 3.20 16.64
CA GLN A 5 -1.92 2.56 15.39
C GLN A 5 -2.38 3.59 14.35
N LEU A 6 -3.17 4.59 14.75
CA LEU A 6 -3.60 5.66 13.84
C LEU A 6 -2.41 6.45 13.27
N PHE A 7 -1.36 6.67 14.06
CA PHE A 7 -0.14 7.32 13.58
C PHE A 7 0.61 6.43 12.58
N VAL A 8 0.74 5.13 12.87
CA VAL A 8 1.32 4.14 11.95
C VAL A 8 0.56 4.11 10.64
N CYS A 9 -0.77 3.99 10.67
CA CYS A 9 -1.64 4.03 9.49
C CYS A 9 -1.41 5.27 8.62
N LEU A 10 -1.28 6.45 9.25
CA LEU A 10 -1.08 7.72 8.55
C LEU A 10 0.30 7.77 7.86
N VAL A 11 1.35 7.39 8.59
CA VAL A 11 2.71 7.36 8.05
C VAL A 11 2.82 6.31 6.94
N LEU A 12 2.31 5.10 7.18
CA LEU A 12 2.36 4.00 6.22
C LEU A 12 1.60 4.38 4.94
N GLY A 13 0.38 4.91 5.06
CA GLY A 13 -0.40 5.34 3.91
C GLY A 13 0.29 6.46 3.10
N GLY A 14 0.94 7.40 3.78
CA GLY A 14 1.72 8.47 3.13
C GLY A 14 2.95 7.93 2.40
N VAL A 15 3.73 7.06 3.04
CA VAL A 15 4.92 6.43 2.46
C VAL A 15 4.54 5.50 1.30
N SER A 16 3.46 4.75 1.43
CA SER A 16 2.91 3.93 0.34
C SER A 16 2.49 4.78 -0.85
N ALA A 17 1.75 5.88 -0.62
CA ALA A 17 1.35 6.79 -1.70
C ALA A 17 2.58 7.35 -2.44
N LEU A 18 3.60 7.78 -1.69
CA LEU A 18 4.84 8.29 -2.28
C LEU A 18 5.60 7.22 -3.07
N SER A 19 5.69 6.00 -2.52
CA SER A 19 6.36 4.87 -3.18
C SER A 19 5.66 4.47 -4.46
N PHE A 20 4.33 4.41 -4.46
CA PHE A 20 3.52 4.14 -5.64
C PHE A 20 3.64 5.21 -6.71
N TRP A 21 3.73 6.48 -6.31
CA TRP A 21 3.99 7.57 -7.24
C TRP A 21 5.37 7.43 -7.88
N PHE A 22 6.41 7.10 -7.10
CA PHE A 22 7.78 6.89 -7.61
C PHE A 22 7.88 5.75 -8.62
N ILE A 23 7.16 4.64 -8.42
CA ILE A 23 7.17 3.51 -9.37
C ILE A 23 6.25 3.72 -10.59
N GLY A 24 5.59 4.87 -10.70
CA GLY A 24 4.71 5.23 -11.82
C GLY A 24 3.34 4.55 -11.77
N MET A 25 2.85 4.21 -10.59
CA MET A 25 1.56 3.56 -10.42
C MET A 25 0.40 4.52 -10.65
N LYS A 26 -0.69 4.03 -11.26
CA LYS A 26 -1.94 4.79 -11.36
C LYS A 26 -2.62 4.86 -9.99
N TYR A 27 -3.16 6.04 -9.66
CA TYR A 27 -3.88 6.31 -8.41
C TYR A 27 -3.04 6.09 -7.12
N PRO A 28 -1.82 6.64 -7.02
CA PRO A 28 -0.92 6.35 -5.91
C PRO A 28 -1.49 6.80 -4.56
N LEU A 29 -2.13 7.98 -4.50
CA LEU A 29 -2.76 8.49 -3.29
C LEU A 29 -3.92 7.60 -2.82
N LEU A 30 -4.78 7.15 -3.73
CA LEU A 30 -5.91 6.28 -3.42
C LEU A 30 -5.43 4.95 -2.83
N LEU A 31 -4.43 4.33 -3.47
CA LEU A 31 -3.88 3.04 -3.03
C LEU A 31 -3.11 3.19 -1.71
N GLY A 32 -2.39 4.29 -1.50
CA GLY A 32 -1.76 4.60 -0.22
C GLY A 32 -2.77 4.80 0.91
N ILE A 33 -3.88 5.49 0.66
CA ILE A 33 -4.98 5.62 1.64
C ILE A 33 -5.57 4.25 1.97
N ILE A 34 -5.82 3.41 0.96
CA ILE A 34 -6.33 2.04 1.19
C ILE A 34 -5.37 1.27 2.10
N ILE A 35 -4.07 1.26 1.80
CA ILE A 35 -3.06 0.59 2.64
C ILE A 35 -3.08 1.15 4.06
N GLY A 36 -3.01 2.47 4.23
CA GLY A 36 -3.01 3.09 5.56
C GLY A 36 -4.25 2.76 6.37
N VAL A 37 -5.44 2.80 5.75
CA VAL A 37 -6.72 2.50 6.42
C VAL A 37 -6.82 1.02 6.77
N THR A 38 -6.47 0.11 5.86
CA THR A 38 -6.57 -1.33 6.13
C THR A 38 -5.58 -1.77 7.20
N ASP A 39 -4.43 -1.11 7.31
CA ASP A 39 -3.41 -1.39 8.34
C ASP A 39 -3.89 -1.12 9.77
N ILE A 40 -5.07 -0.53 9.96
CA ILE A 40 -5.69 -0.44 11.31
C ILE A 40 -5.96 -1.82 11.91
N ILE A 41 -6.13 -2.85 11.07
CA ILE A 41 -6.29 -4.25 11.48
C ILE A 41 -4.90 -4.92 11.38
N PRO A 42 -4.21 -5.17 12.52
CA PRO A 42 -2.89 -5.78 12.49
C PRO A 42 -2.89 -7.12 11.77
N TYR A 43 -1.81 -7.42 11.05
CA TYR A 43 -1.60 -8.64 10.26
C TYR A 43 -2.54 -8.85 9.05
N PHE A 44 -3.80 -8.42 9.12
CA PHE A 44 -4.75 -8.49 8.01
C PHE A 44 -4.67 -7.28 7.08
N GLY A 45 -4.41 -6.09 7.63
CA GLY A 45 -4.29 -4.85 6.89
C GLY A 45 -3.33 -4.88 5.71
N PRO A 46 -2.12 -5.48 5.87
CA PRO A 46 -1.21 -5.78 4.79
C PRO A 46 -1.86 -6.51 3.61
N ILE A 47 -2.54 -7.62 3.90
CA ILE A 47 -3.20 -8.47 2.90
C ILE A 47 -4.35 -7.70 2.22
N LEU A 48 -5.19 -7.03 3.01
CA LEU A 48 -6.34 -6.27 2.53
C LEU A 48 -5.93 -5.09 1.63
N GLY A 49 -4.82 -4.42 1.95
CA GLY A 49 -4.29 -3.32 1.12
C GLY A 49 -3.56 -3.82 -0.13
N ALA A 50 -2.89 -4.98 -0.03
CA ALA A 50 -2.16 -5.58 -1.14
C ALA A 50 -3.09 -6.05 -2.27
N ILE A 51 -4.24 -6.66 -1.95
CA ILE A 51 -5.18 -7.19 -2.95
C ILE A 51 -5.58 -6.13 -4.00
N PRO A 52 -6.21 -4.99 -3.65
CA PRO A 52 -6.62 -3.99 -4.63
C PRO A 52 -5.41 -3.35 -5.34
N THR A 53 -4.29 -3.16 -4.64
CA THR A 53 -3.08 -2.59 -5.23
C THR A 53 -2.50 -3.48 -6.32
N LEU A 54 -2.36 -4.78 -6.05
CA LEU A 54 -1.84 -5.77 -7.00
C LEU A 54 -2.82 -6.00 -8.15
N MET A 55 -4.13 -6.00 -7.89
CA MET A 55 -5.14 -6.06 -8.94
C MET A 55 -5.00 -4.87 -9.91
N ILE A 56 -4.92 -3.65 -9.40
CA ILE A 56 -4.72 -2.45 -10.24
C ILE A 56 -3.39 -2.53 -10.97
N ALA A 57 -2.30 -2.92 -10.31
CA ALA A 57 -1.00 -3.05 -10.95
C ALA A 57 -0.99 -4.06 -12.10
N ALA A 58 -1.67 -5.21 -11.91
CA ALA A 58 -1.83 -6.25 -12.92
C ALA A 58 -2.58 -5.76 -14.17
N THR A 59 -3.54 -4.83 -14.01
CA THR A 59 -4.25 -4.23 -15.16
C THR A 59 -3.39 -3.26 -15.98
N VAL A 60 -2.27 -2.78 -15.43
CA VAL A 60 -1.40 -1.80 -16.09
C VAL A 60 -0.24 -2.49 -16.81
N SER A 61 0.58 -3.27 -16.11
CA SER A 61 1.65 -4.08 -16.71
C SER A 61 2.27 -5.06 -15.71
N THR A 62 2.86 -6.15 -16.22
CA THR A 62 3.60 -7.12 -15.39
C THR A 62 4.79 -6.48 -14.66
N SER A 63 5.48 -5.52 -15.28
CA SER A 63 6.58 -4.80 -14.62
C SER A 63 6.09 -4.02 -13.40
N LEU A 64 4.95 -3.35 -13.52
CA LEU A 64 4.36 -2.60 -12.42
C LEU A 64 3.85 -3.52 -11.31
N LEU A 65 3.26 -4.67 -11.67
CA LEU A 65 2.85 -5.69 -10.71
C LEU A 65 4.01 -6.18 -9.83
N ILE A 66 5.16 -6.47 -10.44
CA ILE A 66 6.36 -6.90 -9.72
C ILE A 66 6.87 -5.78 -8.80
N LYS A 67 7.00 -4.55 -9.32
CA LYS A 67 7.42 -3.38 -8.52
C LYS A 67 6.49 -3.12 -7.34
N ALA A 68 5.17 -3.23 -7.57
CA ALA A 68 4.15 -3.07 -6.54
C ALA A 68 4.28 -4.14 -5.45
N GLY A 69 4.42 -5.41 -5.84
CA GLY A 69 4.62 -6.52 -4.90
C GLY A 69 5.86 -6.34 -4.04
N ILE A 70 6.97 -5.93 -4.64
CA ILE A 70 8.22 -5.64 -3.90
C ILE A 70 8.01 -4.47 -2.94
N THR A 71 7.37 -3.39 -3.40
CA THR A 71 7.11 -2.20 -2.57
C THR A 71 6.25 -2.55 -1.37
N ILE A 72 5.17 -3.33 -1.57
CA ILE A 72 4.29 -3.81 -0.50
C ILE A 72 5.07 -4.66 0.50
N ALA A 73 5.89 -5.60 0.01
CA ALA A 73 6.69 -6.47 0.88
C ALA A 73 7.70 -5.67 1.73
N ILE A 74 8.33 -4.63 1.18
CA ILE A 74 9.27 -3.76 1.90
C ILE A 74 8.55 -2.88 2.94
N LEU A 75 7.33 -2.43 2.66
CA LEU A 75 6.61 -1.52 3.55
C LEU A 75 5.90 -2.25 4.70
N GLN A 76 5.54 -3.53 4.52
CA GLN A 76 4.67 -4.28 5.45
C GLN A 76 5.40 -5.37 6.25
N PHE A 77 6.69 -5.65 5.95
CA PHE A 77 7.54 -6.62 6.66
C PHE A 77 8.87 -5.96 7.08
#